data_AF-A0A3B9VIB7-F1
#
_entry.id   AF-A0A3B9VIB7-F1
#
_cell.length_a   1.000
_cell.length_b   1.000
_cell.length_c   1.000
_cell.angle_alpha   90.00
_cell.angle_beta   90.00
_cell.angle_gamma   90.00
#
_symmetry.space_group_name_H-M   'P 1'
#
loop_
_entity.id
_entity.type
_entity.pdbx_description
1 polymer ?
#
loop_
_entity_poly.entity_id
_entity_poly.type
_entity_poly.pdbx_seq_one_letter_code
_entity_poly.pdbx_strand_id
1 'polypeptide(L)'
;MLIKKGAMFGLDARIALAIFGALSVISGAALYSAIQDAKVTSSITELEEVGKAFDAYFFDRGEMMKKDGTSKFALNIGELVSNTESSLNWNGPYISLEKGSLSTLLSIVNNPKTVSLQYRPNSSWGGADGDTLPPAECAAAPCFIWVTIGLAEKTLAHAIDEKVDGTGDNKTGRIRIWDYTSGVNDGKSNVYYQYSVAPVQP
;
A
#
# COMPACT_ATOMS: atom_id res chain seq x y z
N MET A 1 -63.71 -39.00 10.30
CA MET A 1 -62.27 -39.21 10.57
C MET A 1 -61.53 -38.01 9.97
N LEU A 2 -61.15 -37.04 10.81
CA LEU A 2 -60.52 -35.79 10.37
C LEU A 2 -59.00 -35.94 10.50
N ILE A 3 -58.32 -36.12 9.36
CA ILE A 3 -56.85 -36.12 9.32
C ILE A 3 -56.39 -34.67 9.48
N LYS A 4 -55.86 -34.31 10.65
CA LYS A 4 -55.23 -33.00 10.89
C LYS A 4 -53.87 -32.95 10.17
N LYS A 5 -53.87 -32.63 8.87
CA LYS A 5 -52.67 -32.18 8.14
C LYS A 5 -52.59 -30.66 8.26
N GLY A 6 -51.68 -30.14 9.09
CA GLY A 6 -51.42 -28.71 9.11
C GLY A 6 -50.93 -28.19 10.46
N ALA A 7 -49.71 -28.54 10.85
CA ALA A 7 -48.98 -27.84 11.90
C ALA A 7 -47.45 -28.02 11.84
N MET A 8 -46.91 -28.82 10.91
CA MET A 8 -45.47 -29.08 10.82
C MET A 8 -44.70 -28.04 9.99
N PHE A 9 -45.40 -27.19 9.23
CA PHE A 9 -44.80 -26.13 8.41
C PHE A 9 -44.49 -24.82 9.17
N GLY A 10 -44.87 -24.71 10.45
CA GLY A 10 -44.69 -23.46 11.22
C GLY A 10 -43.53 -23.49 12.22
N LEU A 11 -43.31 -24.62 12.88
CA LEU A 11 -42.23 -24.77 13.86
C LEU A 11 -40.87 -24.90 13.16
N ASP A 12 -40.79 -25.76 12.15
CA ASP A 12 -39.56 -26.02 11.41
C ASP A 12 -39.14 -24.81 10.55
N ALA A 13 -40.10 -24.06 9.99
CA ALA A 13 -39.82 -22.84 9.23
C ALA A 13 -39.16 -21.73 10.09
N ARG A 14 -39.50 -21.61 11.37
CA ARG A 14 -38.86 -20.63 12.28
C ARG A 14 -37.45 -21.05 12.68
N ILE A 15 -37.24 -22.35 12.91
CA ILE A 15 -35.93 -22.90 13.21
C ILE A 15 -35.03 -22.77 11.98
N ALA A 16 -35.54 -23.10 10.79
CA ALA A 16 -34.83 -22.91 9.52
C ALA A 16 -34.48 -21.44 9.28
N LEU A 17 -35.42 -20.51 9.47
CA LEU A 17 -35.16 -19.07 9.35
C LEU A 17 -34.07 -18.61 10.33
N ALA A 18 -34.09 -19.11 11.57
CA ALA A 18 -33.07 -18.79 12.56
C ALA A 18 -31.68 -19.33 12.16
N ILE A 19 -31.61 -20.54 11.61
CA ILE A 19 -30.36 -21.13 11.11
C ILE A 19 -29.85 -20.33 9.90
N PHE A 20 -30.69 -20.03 8.92
CA PHE A 20 -30.30 -19.20 7.77
C PHE A 20 -29.89 -17.79 8.18
N GLY A 21 -30.58 -17.21 9.16
CA GLY A 21 -30.21 -15.92 9.75
C GLY A 21 -28.82 -15.97 10.38
N ALA A 22 -28.55 -16.97 11.23
CA ALA A 22 -27.25 -17.14 11.87
C ALA A 22 -26.12 -17.41 10.84
N LEU A 23 -26.35 -18.29 9.87
CA LEU A 23 -25.39 -18.59 8.80
C LEU A 23 -25.12 -17.37 7.92
N SER A 24 -26.14 -16.53 7.67
CA SER A 24 -25.98 -15.29 6.90
C SER A 24 -25.09 -14.29 7.63
N VAL A 25 -25.21 -14.15 8.96
CA VAL A 25 -24.37 -13.25 9.75
C VAL A 25 -22.92 -13.73 9.78
N ILE A 26 -22.71 -15.03 10.00
CA ILE A 26 -21.36 -15.63 10.01
C ILE A 26 -20.71 -15.46 8.63
N SER A 27 -21.44 -15.76 7.55
CA SER A 27 -20.94 -15.62 6.18
C SER A 27 -20.64 -14.16 5.83
N GLY A 28 -21.46 -13.22 6.30
CA GLY A 28 -21.24 -11.79 6.07
C GLY A 28 -19.96 -11.28 6.76
N ALA A 29 -19.73 -11.67 8.02
CA ALA A 29 -18.51 -11.30 8.74
C ALA A 29 -17.26 -11.91 8.09
N ALA A 30 -17.31 -13.20 7.73
CA ALA A 30 -16.20 -13.87 7.05
C ALA A 30 -15.90 -13.25 5.68
N LEU A 31 -16.94 -12.92 4.89
CA LEU A 31 -16.79 -12.27 3.60
C LEU A 31 -16.17 -10.88 3.74
N TYR A 32 -16.61 -10.09 4.72
CA TYR A 32 -16.05 -8.78 4.99
C TYR A 32 -14.56 -8.87 5.36
N SER A 33 -14.19 -9.78 6.27
CA SER A 33 -12.78 -10.03 6.63
C SER A 33 -11.95 -10.46 5.41
N ALA A 34 -12.46 -11.39 4.60
CA ALA A 34 -11.76 -11.85 3.39
C ALA A 34 -11.53 -10.70 2.38
N ILE A 35 -12.48 -9.77 2.25
CA ILE A 35 -12.33 -8.59 1.39
C ILE A 35 -11.25 -7.65 1.93
N GLN A 36 -11.20 -7.41 3.25
CA GLN A 36 -10.16 -6.57 3.85
C GLN A 36 -8.78 -7.21 3.66
N ASP A 37 -8.65 -8.51 3.92
CA ASP A 37 -7.40 -9.24 3.70
C ASP A 37 -6.95 -9.19 2.24
N ALA A 38 -7.89 -9.32 1.30
CA ALA A 38 -7.59 -9.21 -0.13
C ALA A 38 -7.05 -7.82 -0.49
N LYS A 39 -7.63 -6.74 0.05
CA LYS A 39 -7.16 -5.36 -0.16
C LYS A 39 -5.76 -5.12 0.43
N VAL A 40 -5.50 -5.67 1.61
CA VAL A 40 -4.16 -5.57 2.24
C VAL A 40 -3.14 -6.33 1.38
N THR A 41 -3.45 -7.57 0.98
CA THR A 41 -2.56 -8.37 0.13
C THR A 41 -2.30 -7.70 -1.22
N SER A 42 -3.34 -7.16 -1.86
CA SER A 42 -3.19 -6.49 -3.16
C SER A 42 -2.35 -5.22 -3.04
N SER A 43 -2.47 -4.47 -1.93
CA SER A 43 -1.64 -3.30 -1.67
C SER A 43 -0.16 -3.66 -1.45
N ILE A 44 0.11 -4.72 -0.69
CA ILE A 44 1.47 -5.22 -0.48
C ILE A 44 2.08 -5.71 -1.81
N THR A 45 1.29 -6.43 -2.60
CA THR A 45 1.73 -6.90 -3.92
C THR A 45 2.08 -5.71 -4.82
N GLU A 46 1.26 -4.65 -4.85
CA GLU A 46 1.56 -3.45 -5.62
C GLU A 46 2.85 -2.76 -5.15
N LEU A 47 3.09 -2.65 -3.83
CA LEU A 47 4.33 -2.12 -3.28
C LEU A 47 5.56 -2.93 -3.74
N GLU A 48 5.47 -4.25 -3.73
CA GLU A 48 6.53 -5.14 -4.19
C GLU A 48 6.79 -5.02 -5.70
N GLU A 49 5.74 -4.98 -6.51
CA GLU A 49 5.86 -4.85 -7.97
C GLU A 49 6.51 -3.53 -8.37
N VAL A 50 6.23 -2.44 -7.66
CA VAL A 50 6.90 -1.15 -7.87
C VAL A 50 8.39 -1.22 -7.54
N GLY A 51 8.75 -1.93 -6.46
CA GLY A 51 10.14 -2.19 -6.13
C GLY A 51 10.86 -3.02 -7.19
N LYS A 52 10.23 -4.10 -7.67
CA LYS A 52 10.78 -4.96 -8.74
C LYS A 52 10.93 -4.19 -10.06
N ALA A 53 9.98 -3.30 -10.38
CA ALA A 53 10.07 -2.43 -11.53
C ALA A 53 11.24 -1.44 -11.42
N PHE A 54 11.51 -0.92 -10.21
CA PHE A 54 12.72 -0.12 -9.96
C PHE A 54 14.00 -0.91 -10.20
N ASP A 55 14.09 -2.16 -9.73
CA ASP A 55 15.28 -3.00 -9.96
C ASP A 55 15.47 -3.28 -11.46
N ALA A 56 14.39 -3.63 -12.18
CA ALA A 56 14.44 -3.83 -13.63
C ALA A 56 14.94 -2.58 -14.37
N TYR A 57 14.43 -1.40 -14.00
CA TYR A 57 14.92 -0.13 -14.52
C TYR A 57 16.42 0.06 -14.23
N PHE A 58 16.87 -0.21 -13.00
CA PHE A 58 18.26 -0.05 -12.61
C PHE A 58 19.19 -1.01 -13.38
N PHE A 59 18.78 -2.26 -13.59
CA PHE A 59 19.56 -3.23 -14.36
C PHE A 59 19.68 -2.85 -15.83
N ASP A 60 18.61 -2.34 -16.43
CA ASP A 60 18.61 -1.95 -17.85
C ASP A 60 19.40 -0.66 -18.09
N ARG A 61 19.26 0.32 -17.19
CA ARG A 61 19.87 1.64 -17.35
C ARG A 61 21.30 1.68 -16.84
N GLY A 62 21.66 0.80 -15.89
CA GLY A 62 22.95 0.79 -15.21
C GLY A 62 23.21 2.01 -14.32
N GLU A 63 22.19 2.85 -14.10
CA GLU A 63 22.29 4.07 -13.31
C GLU A 63 21.05 4.24 -12.42
N MET A 64 21.24 4.88 -11.27
CA MET A 64 20.13 5.16 -10.36
C MET A 64 19.15 6.16 -10.99
N MET A 65 17.87 5.92 -10.77
CA MET A 65 16.81 6.85 -11.17
C MET A 65 17.08 8.25 -10.59
N LYS A 66 16.95 9.28 -11.44
CA LYS A 66 17.15 10.66 -11.00
C LYS A 66 16.03 11.09 -10.06
N LYS A 67 16.34 12.09 -9.22
CA LYS A 67 15.32 12.78 -8.43
C LYS A 67 14.43 13.61 -9.35
N ASP A 68 13.18 13.86 -8.96
CA ASP A 68 12.18 14.59 -9.78
C ASP A 68 12.47 16.10 -9.99
N GLY A 69 13.67 16.57 -9.61
CA GLY A 69 14.13 17.95 -9.70
C GLY A 69 13.56 18.90 -8.66
N THR A 70 12.43 18.56 -8.02
CA THR A 70 11.71 19.41 -7.05
C THR A 70 11.91 18.90 -5.62
N SER A 71 11.89 17.59 -5.45
CA SER A 71 12.05 16.88 -4.20
C SER A 71 13.48 16.42 -4.02
N LYS A 72 13.95 16.56 -2.78
CA LYS A 72 15.27 16.11 -2.35
C LYS A 72 15.33 14.59 -2.10
N PHE A 73 14.17 13.93 -2.00
CA PHE A 73 14.02 12.51 -1.68
C PHE A 73 13.23 11.72 -2.74
N ALA A 74 12.34 12.35 -3.51
CA ALA A 74 11.50 11.63 -4.46
C ALA A 74 12.26 11.34 -5.77
N LEU A 75 12.14 10.10 -6.24
CA LEU A 75 12.69 9.66 -7.52
C LEU A 75 11.67 9.87 -8.65
N ASN A 76 12.17 10.06 -9.87
CA ASN A 76 11.36 10.20 -11.08
C ASN A 76 10.75 8.85 -11.50
N ILE A 77 9.81 8.35 -10.70
CA ILE A 77 9.10 7.07 -10.91
C ILE A 77 8.37 7.01 -12.25
N GLY A 78 8.10 8.15 -12.89
CA GLY A 78 7.54 8.22 -14.24
C GLY A 78 8.37 7.50 -15.31
N GLU A 79 9.67 7.31 -15.07
CA GLU A 79 10.57 6.51 -15.92
C GLU A 79 10.19 5.02 -15.95
N LEU A 80 9.44 4.53 -14.95
CA LEU A 80 8.97 3.14 -14.94
C LEU A 80 7.89 2.89 -16.00
N VAL A 81 7.16 3.93 -16.40
CA VAL A 81 6.03 3.84 -17.35
C VAL A 81 6.41 4.37 -18.72
N SER A 82 7.24 5.41 -18.79
CA SER A 82 7.58 6.10 -20.03
C SER A 82 9.01 6.62 -19.99
N ASN A 83 9.74 6.48 -21.10
CA ASN A 83 11.12 6.97 -21.28
C ASN A 83 11.18 8.52 -21.35
N THR A 84 10.95 9.21 -20.24
CA THR A 84 10.85 10.68 -20.24
C THR A 84 12.20 11.38 -20.36
N GLU A 85 13.27 10.69 -20.00
CA GLU A 85 14.64 11.13 -20.18
C GLU A 85 15.24 10.77 -21.56
N SER A 86 14.45 10.11 -22.43
CA SER A 86 14.87 9.72 -23.79
C SER A 86 16.18 8.92 -23.81
N SER A 87 16.37 8.01 -22.85
CA SER A 87 17.54 7.15 -22.82
C SER A 87 17.50 6.07 -23.88
N LEU A 88 18.66 5.80 -24.47
CA LEU A 88 18.89 4.75 -25.46
C LEU A 88 18.73 3.33 -24.88
N ASN A 89 18.96 3.13 -23.59
CA ASN A 89 18.96 1.81 -22.93
C ASN A 89 17.69 1.58 -22.09
N TRP A 90 16.56 2.16 -22.49
CA TRP A 90 15.29 1.96 -21.81
C TRP A 90 14.49 0.86 -22.52
N ASN A 91 14.16 -0.23 -21.81
CA ASN A 91 13.35 -1.34 -22.34
C ASN A 91 11.97 -1.46 -21.66
N GLY A 92 11.51 -0.39 -21.00
CA GLY A 92 10.19 -0.38 -20.36
C GLY A 92 9.02 -0.46 -21.36
N PRO A 93 7.78 -0.34 -20.87
CA PRO A 93 7.41 -0.04 -19.49
C PRO A 93 7.72 -1.20 -18.53
N TYR A 94 8.23 -0.85 -17.35
CA TYR A 94 8.59 -1.82 -16.28
C TYR A 94 7.41 -2.12 -15.35
N ILE A 95 6.36 -1.30 -15.41
CA ILE A 95 5.14 -1.46 -14.62
C ILE A 95 3.92 -1.03 -15.42
N SER A 96 2.78 -1.68 -15.18
CA SER A 96 1.50 -1.38 -15.85
C SER A 96 0.63 -0.36 -15.09
N LEU A 97 1.22 0.42 -14.18
CA LEU A 97 0.52 1.52 -13.51
C LEU A 97 0.48 2.76 -14.41
N GLU A 98 -0.52 3.61 -14.20
CA GLU A 98 -0.62 4.87 -14.92
C GLU A 98 0.30 5.92 -14.31
N LYS A 99 0.86 6.78 -15.17
CA LYS A 99 1.67 7.91 -14.73
C LYS A 99 0.76 9.05 -14.25
N GLY A 100 0.94 9.48 -13.00
CA GLY A 100 0.28 10.68 -12.46
C GLY A 100 1.11 11.94 -12.69
N SER A 101 2.40 11.89 -12.29
CA SER A 101 3.38 12.97 -12.48
C SER A 101 4.77 12.38 -12.71
N LEU A 102 5.84 13.18 -12.59
CA LEU A 102 7.22 12.66 -12.61
C LEU A 102 7.52 11.82 -11.36
N SER A 103 7.04 12.23 -10.18
CA SER A 103 7.29 11.54 -8.91
C SER A 103 6.14 10.69 -8.40
N THR A 104 5.05 10.58 -9.17
CA THR A 104 3.90 9.76 -8.78
C THR A 104 3.34 8.91 -9.91
N LEU A 105 3.02 7.67 -9.58
CA LEU A 105 2.13 6.79 -10.33
C LEU A 105 0.75 6.75 -9.67
N LEU A 106 -0.25 6.34 -10.43
CA LEU A 106 -1.61 6.15 -9.95
C LEU A 106 -1.82 4.67 -9.61
N SER A 107 -2.13 4.39 -8.34
CA SER A 107 -2.54 3.06 -7.88
C SER A 107 -3.93 2.75 -8.43
N ILE A 108 -4.03 1.63 -9.14
CA ILE A 108 -5.31 1.11 -9.65
C ILE A 108 -6.03 0.34 -8.54
N VAL A 109 -5.27 -0.31 -7.64
CA VAL A 109 -5.80 -1.18 -6.58
C VAL A 109 -6.52 -0.39 -5.49
N ASN A 110 -6.11 0.85 -5.22
CA ASN A 110 -6.59 1.62 -4.06
C ASN A 110 -7.32 2.94 -4.39
N ASN A 111 -7.62 3.19 -5.67
CA ASN A 111 -8.66 4.11 -6.18
C ASN A 111 -8.85 5.47 -5.46
N PRO A 112 -8.35 6.58 -6.04
CA PRO A 112 -7.01 6.78 -6.56
C PRO A 112 -6.06 7.14 -5.41
N LYS A 113 -4.97 6.39 -5.27
CA LYS A 113 -3.84 6.75 -4.40
C LYS A 113 -2.60 6.97 -5.25
N THR A 114 -1.70 7.83 -4.78
CA THR A 114 -0.43 8.07 -5.46
C THR A 114 0.62 7.11 -4.94
N VAL A 115 1.34 6.46 -5.85
CA VAL A 115 2.53 5.67 -5.52
C VAL A 115 3.76 6.49 -5.86
N SER A 116 4.74 6.55 -4.98
CA SER A 116 6.01 7.22 -5.23
C SER A 116 7.19 6.38 -4.78
N LEU A 117 8.36 6.66 -5.34
CA LEU A 117 9.64 6.09 -4.90
C LEU A 117 10.43 7.18 -4.17
N GLN A 118 10.96 6.84 -3.01
CA GLN A 118 11.68 7.78 -2.15
C GLN A 118 13.00 7.20 -1.69
N TYR A 119 14.00 8.06 -1.58
CA TYR A 119 15.34 7.72 -1.15
C TYR A 119 15.61 8.29 0.25
N ARG A 120 15.65 7.42 1.27
CA ARG A 120 15.67 7.83 2.69
C ARG A 120 16.52 6.92 3.58
N PRO A 121 17.02 7.42 4.73
CA PRO A 121 17.72 6.60 5.71
C PRO A 121 16.75 5.72 6.52
N ASN A 122 17.29 4.72 7.21
CA ASN A 122 16.54 3.81 8.07
C ASN A 122 16.42 4.27 9.55
N SER A 123 16.70 5.53 9.87
CA SER A 123 16.48 6.07 11.22
C SER A 123 15.01 6.00 11.62
N SER A 124 14.65 5.89 12.90
CA SER A 124 13.23 5.84 13.30
C SER A 124 12.48 7.15 12.96
N TRP A 125 11.33 7.05 12.29
CA TRP A 125 10.45 8.16 11.91
C TRP A 125 9.06 7.64 11.53
N GLY A 126 8.04 8.49 11.56
CA GLY A 126 6.64 8.09 11.41
C GLY A 126 5.82 8.51 12.63
N GLY A 127 4.59 8.02 12.71
CA GLY A 127 3.64 8.40 13.75
C GLY A 127 2.55 9.34 13.24
N ALA A 128 1.99 10.17 14.11
CA ALA A 128 0.94 11.13 13.79
C ALA A 128 1.51 12.53 13.50
N ASP A 129 0.66 13.45 13.01
CA ASP A 129 1.04 14.86 12.87
C ASP A 129 1.64 15.39 14.20
N GLY A 130 2.89 15.86 14.14
CA GLY A 130 3.66 16.32 15.31
C GLY A 130 4.70 15.32 15.83
N ASP A 131 4.72 14.09 15.32
CA ASP A 131 5.81 13.12 15.55
C ASP A 131 7.05 13.43 14.68
N THR A 132 8.00 12.49 14.66
CA THR A 132 9.24 12.59 13.89
C THR A 132 8.97 12.47 12.39
N LEU A 133 9.11 13.59 11.68
CA LEU A 133 8.95 13.67 10.24
C LEU A 133 9.90 12.71 9.49
N PRO A 134 9.47 12.15 8.34
CA PRO A 134 10.36 11.42 7.45
C PRO A 134 11.55 12.28 7.02
N PRO A 135 12.82 11.83 7.21
CA PRO A 135 14.02 12.59 6.92
C PRO A 135 14.09 13.02 5.45
N ALA A 136 14.22 14.31 5.18
CA ALA A 136 14.11 14.88 3.84
C ALA A 136 15.21 14.44 2.85
N GLU A 137 16.34 13.93 3.34
CA GLU A 137 17.44 13.44 2.52
C GLU A 137 18.12 12.26 3.21
N CYS A 138 18.69 11.37 2.39
CA CYS A 138 19.66 10.41 2.87
C CYS A 138 21.08 10.98 2.71
N ALA A 139 21.63 11.51 3.81
CA ALA A 139 22.94 12.17 3.84
C ALA A 139 24.09 11.25 4.32
N ALA A 140 23.76 10.07 4.87
CA ALA A 140 24.73 9.09 5.32
C ALA A 140 24.21 7.68 5.07
N ALA A 141 25.09 6.79 4.61
CA ALA A 141 24.78 5.37 4.42
C ALA A 141 24.48 4.65 5.75
N PRO A 142 23.63 3.61 5.76
CA PRO A 142 22.93 3.04 4.61
C PRO A 142 21.61 3.77 4.27
N CYS A 143 21.43 4.02 2.98
CA CYS A 143 20.21 4.57 2.39
C CYS A 143 19.38 3.49 1.72
N PHE A 144 18.07 3.69 1.72
CA PHE A 144 17.10 2.70 1.29
C PHE A 144 16.13 3.31 0.27
N ILE A 145 15.60 2.42 -0.57
CA ILE A 145 14.49 2.71 -1.47
C ILE A 145 13.19 2.41 -0.74
N TRP A 146 12.37 3.43 -0.63
CA TRP A 146 11.05 3.36 -0.01
C TRP A 146 10.00 3.52 -1.09
N VAL A 147 9.09 2.55 -1.19
CA VAL A 147 7.88 2.67 -1.99
C VAL A 147 6.80 3.27 -1.09
N THR A 148 6.14 4.33 -1.54
CA THR A 148 5.17 5.04 -0.71
C THR A 148 3.80 5.05 -1.36
N ILE A 149 2.77 4.63 -0.62
CA ILE A 149 1.36 4.88 -0.98
C ILE A 149 0.89 6.11 -0.21
N GLY A 150 0.49 7.13 -0.95
CA GLY A 150 -0.04 8.38 -0.41
C GLY A 150 -1.51 8.30 -0.05
N LEU A 151 -1.89 8.89 1.09
CA LEU A 151 -3.28 9.10 1.52
C LEU A 151 -4.12 7.81 1.65
N ALA A 152 -3.52 6.67 1.99
CA ALA A 152 -4.26 5.43 2.27
C ALA A 152 -5.24 5.61 3.45
N GLU A 153 -6.30 4.79 3.53
CA GLU A 153 -7.13 4.77 4.75
C GLU A 153 -6.26 4.33 5.94
N LYS A 154 -6.40 4.99 7.08
CA LYS A 154 -5.62 4.64 8.28
C LYS A 154 -5.76 3.17 8.66
N THR A 155 -6.96 2.62 8.59
CA THR A 155 -7.20 1.20 8.88
C THR A 155 -6.47 0.26 7.91
N LEU A 156 -6.39 0.62 6.63
CA LEU A 156 -5.64 -0.15 5.62
C LEU A 156 -4.13 -0.04 5.87
N ALA A 157 -3.64 1.17 6.17
CA ALA A 157 -2.22 1.42 6.44
C ALA A 157 -1.71 0.57 7.61
N HIS A 158 -2.44 0.58 8.73
CA HIS A 158 -2.10 -0.20 9.92
C HIS A 158 -2.24 -1.71 9.69
N ALA A 159 -3.22 -2.15 8.89
CA ALA A 159 -3.35 -3.55 8.52
C ALA A 159 -2.22 -4.04 7.60
N ILE A 160 -1.66 -3.17 6.75
CA ILE A 160 -0.47 -3.47 5.95
C ILE A 160 0.75 -3.65 6.86
N ASP A 161 0.95 -2.72 7.81
CA ASP A 161 2.04 -2.79 8.79
C ASP A 161 2.01 -4.09 9.61
N GLU A 162 0.86 -4.38 10.23
CA GLU A 162 0.69 -5.61 11.01
C GLU A 162 0.92 -6.88 10.17
N LYS A 163 0.53 -6.88 8.89
CA LYS A 163 0.73 -8.02 8.00
C LYS A 163 2.18 -8.23 7.55
N VAL A 164 2.96 -7.15 7.42
CA VAL A 164 4.35 -7.21 6.94
C VAL A 164 5.34 -7.36 8.09
N ASP A 165 5.18 -6.58 9.15
CA ASP A 165 6.13 -6.50 10.27
C ASP A 165 5.68 -7.30 11.50
N GLY A 166 4.40 -7.70 11.57
CA GLY A 166 3.85 -8.47 12.69
C GLY A 166 3.60 -7.64 13.96
N THR A 167 3.87 -6.34 13.91
CA THR A 167 3.67 -5.37 14.98
C THR A 167 3.06 -4.09 14.41
N GLY A 168 2.20 -3.40 15.17
CA GLY A 168 1.65 -2.09 14.80
C GLY A 168 2.55 -0.92 15.24
N ASP A 169 3.81 -0.88 14.77
CA ASP A 169 4.74 0.22 15.08
C ASP A 169 4.93 1.12 13.87
N ASN A 170 4.33 2.31 13.94
CA ASN A 170 4.41 3.30 12.87
C ASN A 170 5.84 3.80 12.57
N LYS A 171 6.81 3.59 13.46
CA LYS A 171 8.11 4.28 13.44
C LYS A 171 9.31 3.39 13.10
N THR A 172 9.16 2.08 13.14
CA THR A 172 10.23 1.11 12.88
C THR A 172 9.69 -0.08 12.08
N GLY A 173 10.57 -0.94 11.57
CA GLY A 173 10.15 -2.03 10.68
C GLY A 173 10.33 -1.70 9.20
N ARG A 174 9.84 -2.61 8.34
CA ARG A 174 9.85 -2.44 6.89
C ARG A 174 8.71 -1.53 6.45
N ILE A 175 7.61 -1.48 7.18
CA ILE A 175 6.54 -0.53 6.99
C ILE A 175 6.73 0.61 7.98
N ARG A 176 6.46 1.82 7.53
CA ARG A 176 6.33 3.00 8.39
C ARG A 176 5.11 3.78 7.97
N ILE A 177 4.46 4.38 8.95
CA ILE A 177 3.20 5.07 8.74
C ILE A 177 3.32 6.52 9.20
N TRP A 178 2.87 7.44 8.36
CA TRP A 178 2.60 8.81 8.76
C TRP A 178 1.10 9.06 8.73
N ASP A 179 0.48 9.17 9.90
CA ASP A 179 -0.94 9.43 10.08
C ASP A 179 -1.22 10.94 10.05
N TYR A 180 -2.15 11.33 9.19
CA TYR A 180 -2.74 12.67 9.23
C TYR A 180 -3.86 12.69 10.27
N THR A 181 -3.78 13.60 11.24
CA THR A 181 -4.75 13.72 12.35
C THR A 181 -5.52 15.03 12.32
N SER A 182 -5.34 15.84 11.27
CA SER A 182 -6.05 17.10 11.11
C SER A 182 -6.19 17.52 9.64
N GLY A 183 -7.12 18.44 9.38
CA GLY A 183 -7.34 19.01 8.05
C GLY A 183 -8.05 18.08 7.08
N VAL A 184 -7.89 18.34 5.77
CA VAL A 184 -8.59 17.61 4.69
C VAL A 184 -8.17 16.15 4.54
N ASN A 185 -7.05 15.77 5.17
CA ASN A 185 -6.49 14.41 5.11
C ASN A 185 -6.74 13.62 6.40
N ASP A 186 -7.51 14.15 7.35
CA ASP A 186 -7.81 13.44 8.61
C ASP A 186 -8.38 12.03 8.34
N GLY A 187 -7.87 11.05 9.07
CA GLY A 187 -8.17 9.63 8.88
C GLY A 187 -7.41 8.94 7.72
N LYS A 188 -6.48 9.64 7.06
CA LYS A 188 -5.59 9.08 6.04
C LYS A 188 -4.17 8.92 6.57
N SER A 189 -3.39 8.08 5.90
CA SER A 189 -1.98 7.86 6.22
C SER A 189 -1.14 7.70 4.97
N ASN A 190 0.12 8.11 5.03
CA ASN A 190 1.13 7.67 4.06
C ASN A 190 1.77 6.39 4.57
N VAL A 191 1.81 5.38 3.72
CA VAL A 191 2.46 4.10 3.99
C VAL A 191 3.78 4.08 3.26
N TYR A 192 4.87 3.80 3.96
CA TYR A 192 6.20 3.70 3.41
C TYR A 192 6.71 2.29 3.59
N TYR A 193 7.07 1.64 2.49
CA TYR A 193 7.59 0.29 2.45
C TYR A 193 9.06 0.30 2.06
N GLN A 194 9.91 -0.17 2.98
CA GLN A 194 11.33 -0.35 2.77
C GLN A 194 11.56 -1.53 1.83
N TYR A 195 11.77 -1.25 0.55
CA TYR A 195 11.94 -2.28 -0.46
C TYR A 195 13.35 -2.88 -0.42
N SER A 196 14.39 -2.04 -0.56
CA SER A 196 15.77 -2.50 -0.63
C SER A 196 16.76 -1.44 -0.15
N VAL A 197 17.98 -1.88 0.18
CA VAL A 197 19.12 -0.96 0.30
C VAL A 197 19.36 -0.37 -1.08
N ALA A 198 19.50 0.94 -1.16
CA ALA A 198 19.74 1.57 -2.45
C ALA A 198 21.10 1.15 -3.03
N PRO A 199 21.16 0.88 -4.34
CA PRO A 199 22.39 0.40 -4.97
C PRO A 199 23.49 1.47 -4.97
N VAL A 200 23.10 2.75 -4.96
CA VAL A 200 24.01 3.89 -4.87
C VAL A 200 23.81 4.56 -3.51
N GLN A 201 24.91 4.84 -2.82
CA GLN A 201 24.97 5.50 -1.51
C GLN A 201 25.53 6.92 -1.69
N PRO A 202 25.19 7.88 -0.79
CA PRO A 202 25.70 9.25 -0.86
C PRO A 202 27.22 9.33 -0.62
#